data_AF-A0ABD1XGJ0-F1
#
_entry.id   AF-A0ABD1XGJ0-F1
#
_cell.length_a   1.000
_cell.length_b   1.000
_cell.length_c   1.000
_cell.angle_alpha   90.00
_cell.angle_beta   90.00
_cell.angle_gamma   90.00
#
_symmetry.space_group_name_H-M   'P 1'
#
loop_
_entity.id
_entity.type
_entity.pdbx_description
1 polymer ?
#
loop_
_entity_poly.entity_id
_entity_poly.type
_entity_poly.pdbx_seq_one_letter_code
_entity_poly.pdbx_strand_id
1 'polypeptide(L)'
;MFATAVRFMAKKAKGKKRVDKPAGMNIGIEGETWSGKLREIVKEHGPLTVSSYWEHAKDTGLRSKRHMKIILKWMRGQNHIKLICNHIGDRRSPTDKEFLYTYVVPKSERQAMAMTTEDQGLKDIDALAGETQPSVQDQK
;
A
#
# COMPACT_ATOMS: atom_id res chain seq x y z
N MET A 1 17.17 -36.01 28.01
CA MET A 1 16.19 -35.73 26.93
C MET A 1 15.68 -34.29 26.92
N PHE A 2 16.48 -33.27 27.29
CA PHE A 2 16.02 -31.87 27.35
C PHE A 2 16.67 -30.93 26.31
N ALA A 3 17.67 -31.39 25.55
CA ALA A 3 18.40 -30.56 24.60
C ALA A 3 17.58 -30.16 23.35
N THR A 4 16.59 -30.96 22.97
CA THR A 4 15.71 -30.68 21.82
C THR A 4 14.70 -29.57 22.11
N ALA A 5 14.25 -29.42 23.36
CA ALA A 5 13.29 -28.39 23.75
C ALA A 5 13.90 -26.98 23.73
N VAL A 6 15.18 -26.84 24.08
CA VAL A 6 15.90 -25.55 24.08
C VAL A 6 16.05 -25.00 22.65
N ARG A 7 16.21 -25.88 21.64
CA ARG A 7 16.28 -25.47 20.24
C ARG A 7 14.93 -25.02 19.67
N PHE A 8 13.81 -25.50 20.24
CA PHE A 8 12.47 -25.11 19.82
C PHE A 8 12.06 -23.75 20.37
N MET A 9 12.47 -23.42 21.61
CA MET A 9 12.21 -22.12 22.24
C MET A 9 13.03 -20.97 21.62
N ALA A 10 14.25 -21.23 21.11
CA ALA A 10 15.06 -20.21 20.45
C ALA A 10 14.48 -19.71 19.10
N LYS A 11 13.56 -20.47 18.48
CA LYS A 11 12.97 -20.11 17.19
C LYS A 11 11.79 -19.12 17.30
N LYS A 12 11.32 -18.82 18.53
CA LYS A 12 10.21 -17.87 18.78
C LYS A 12 10.63 -16.43 19.13
N ALA A 13 11.90 -16.07 19.00
CA ALA A 13 12.33 -14.67 19.09
C ALA A 13 12.26 -13.95 17.71
N LYS A 14 11.07 -13.88 17.11
CA LYS A 14 10.79 -12.92 16.01
C LYS A 14 9.74 -11.90 16.43
N GLY A 15 9.87 -11.39 17.65
CA GLY A 15 9.09 -10.30 18.21
C GLY A 15 9.74 -8.94 17.96
N LYS A 16 9.82 -8.55 16.68
CA LYS A 16 9.94 -7.16 16.16
C LYS A 16 10.33 -7.35 14.70
N LYS A 17 9.44 -6.97 13.77
CA LYS A 17 9.86 -6.73 12.39
C LYS A 17 10.99 -5.72 12.50
N ARG A 18 12.24 -6.15 12.31
CA ARG A 18 13.33 -5.20 12.11
C ARG A 18 12.87 -4.44 10.88
N VAL A 19 12.54 -3.17 11.06
CA VAL A 19 12.52 -2.23 9.95
C VAL A 19 13.86 -2.47 9.27
N ASP A 20 13.84 -3.05 8.07
CA ASP A 20 15.02 -3.28 7.25
C ASP A 20 15.62 -1.90 7.00
N LYS A 21 16.39 -1.37 7.96
CA LYS A 21 17.01 -0.05 7.86
C LYS A 21 18.00 -0.20 6.71
N PRO A 22 17.74 0.38 5.53
CA PRO A 22 18.69 0.23 4.45
C PRO A 22 20.00 0.84 4.93
N ALA A 23 21.06 0.06 4.88
CA ALA A 23 22.35 0.40 5.47
C ALA A 23 22.83 1.79 5.01
N GLY A 24 23.16 2.65 5.97
CA GLY A 24 24.24 3.63 5.84
C GLY A 24 24.00 4.94 5.08
N MET A 25 22.76 5.41 4.88
CA MET A 25 22.55 6.70 4.19
C MET A 25 21.37 7.46 4.81
N ASN A 26 21.47 8.79 4.88
CA ASN A 26 20.47 9.73 5.43
C ASN A 26 19.18 9.78 4.59
N ILE A 27 18.62 8.62 4.23
CA ILE A 27 17.45 8.43 3.36
C ILE A 27 16.15 8.71 4.13
N GLY A 28 16.18 9.03 5.43
CA GLY A 28 14.96 9.33 6.18
C GLY A 28 14.17 10.48 5.55
N ILE A 29 14.82 11.65 5.44
CA ILE A 29 14.19 12.88 4.95
C ILE A 29 13.89 12.79 3.44
N GLU A 30 14.86 12.34 2.64
CA GLU A 30 14.66 12.17 1.19
C GLU A 30 13.61 11.08 0.90
N GLY A 31 13.65 9.97 1.63
CA GLY A 31 12.72 8.85 1.48
C GLY A 31 11.28 9.26 1.76
N GLU A 32 11.03 10.02 2.83
CA GLU A 32 9.70 10.58 3.13
C GLU A 32 9.22 11.50 2.00
N THR A 33 10.08 12.40 1.51
CA THR A 33 9.75 13.33 0.42
C THR A 33 9.39 12.60 -0.87
N TRP A 34 10.17 11.58 -1.25
CA TRP A 34 9.94 10.80 -2.46
C TRP A 34 8.80 9.80 -2.32
N SER A 35 8.51 9.33 -1.09
CA SER A 35 7.51 8.29 -0.85
C SER A 35 6.11 8.67 -1.32
N GLY A 36 5.72 9.95 -1.19
CA GLY A 36 4.42 10.45 -1.64
C GLY A 36 4.26 10.34 -3.15
N LYS A 37 5.19 10.95 -3.90
CA LYS A 37 5.21 10.92 -5.37
C LYS A 37 5.25 9.49 -5.91
N LEU A 38 6.13 8.69 -5.33
CA LEU A 38 6.30 7.29 -5.70
C LEU A 38 5.03 6.48 -5.42
N ARG A 39 4.32 6.74 -4.32
CA ARG A 39 3.06 6.07 -3.98
C ARG A 39 1.93 6.45 -4.93
N GLU A 40 1.87 7.71 -5.36
CA GLU A 40 0.89 8.20 -6.32
C GLU A 40 1.00 7.47 -7.66
N ILE A 41 2.21 7.34 -8.21
CA ILE A 41 2.48 6.56 -9.44
C ILE A 41 1.96 5.11 -9.31
N VAL A 42 2.22 4.43 -8.18
CA VAL A 42 1.73 3.05 -7.98
C VAL A 42 0.19 3.01 -7.83
N LYS A 43 -0.42 4.09 -7.31
CA LYS A 43 -1.88 4.17 -7.15
C LYS A 43 -2.58 4.36 -8.50
N GLU A 44 -1.99 5.15 -9.40
CA GLU A 44 -2.55 5.42 -10.74
C GLU A 44 -2.43 4.22 -11.68
N HIS A 45 -1.26 3.58 -11.73
CA HIS A 45 -0.98 2.52 -12.70
C HIS A 45 -1.15 1.09 -12.14
N GLY A 46 -1.24 0.93 -10.83
CA GLY A 46 -1.38 -0.38 -10.19
C GLY A 46 -0.03 -1.11 -9.96
N PRO A 47 -0.02 -2.46 -9.93
CA PRO A 47 1.20 -3.24 -9.70
C PRO A 47 2.21 -3.07 -10.84
N LEU A 48 3.34 -2.43 -10.57
CA LEU A 48 4.34 -2.12 -11.60
C LEU A 48 5.64 -2.90 -11.40
N THR A 49 6.27 -3.29 -12.51
CA THR A 49 7.63 -3.84 -12.53
C THR A 49 8.66 -2.73 -12.29
N VAL A 50 9.87 -3.07 -11.83
CA VAL A 50 10.94 -2.07 -11.58
C VAL A 50 11.25 -1.21 -12.81
N SER A 51 11.19 -1.81 -14.01
CA SER A 51 11.52 -1.12 -15.25
C SER A 51 10.46 -0.10 -15.64
N SER A 52 9.19 -0.52 -15.71
CA SER A 52 8.07 0.39 -15.99
C SER A 52 7.95 1.46 -14.91
N TYR A 53 8.17 1.09 -13.64
CA TYR A 53 8.17 2.06 -12.55
C TYR A 53 9.20 3.17 -12.73
N TRP A 54 10.39 2.86 -13.23
CA TRP A 54 11.41 3.85 -13.55
C TRP A 54 11.00 4.76 -14.72
N GLU A 55 10.29 4.23 -15.71
CA GLU A 55 9.82 5.02 -16.85
C GLU A 55 8.84 6.11 -16.43
N HIS A 56 7.96 5.83 -15.47
CA HIS A 56 7.06 6.82 -14.89
C HIS A 56 7.79 7.73 -13.88
N ALA A 57 8.74 7.19 -13.11
CA ALA A 57 9.40 7.94 -12.06
C ALA A 57 10.52 8.88 -12.56
N LYS A 58 11.11 8.63 -13.74
CA LYS A 58 12.19 9.47 -14.30
C LYS A 58 11.78 10.93 -14.46
N ASP A 59 10.51 11.18 -14.79
CA ASP A 59 9.97 12.51 -15.04
C ASP A 59 9.67 13.28 -13.74
N THR A 60 9.72 12.61 -12.58
CA THR A 60 9.44 13.21 -11.27
C THR A 60 10.66 13.81 -10.56
N GLY A 61 11.85 13.72 -11.18
CA GLY A 61 13.10 14.32 -10.67
C GLY A 61 14.03 13.37 -9.91
N LEU A 62 13.87 12.05 -10.04
CA LEU A 62 14.81 11.09 -9.47
C LEU A 62 16.15 11.06 -10.23
N ARG A 63 17.25 11.26 -9.50
CA ARG A 63 18.61 11.32 -10.08
C ARG A 63 19.05 10.07 -10.84
N SER A 64 18.65 8.88 -10.42
CA SER A 64 19.06 7.62 -11.06
C SER A 64 18.19 6.43 -10.68
N LYS A 65 18.22 5.38 -11.51
CA LYS A 65 17.55 4.09 -11.23
C LYS A 65 18.07 3.44 -9.93
N ARG A 66 19.34 3.65 -9.57
CA ARG A 66 19.90 3.19 -8.28
C ARG A 66 19.26 3.93 -7.11
N HIS A 67 19.13 5.25 -7.21
CA HIS A 67 18.49 6.08 -6.18
C HIS A 67 17.04 5.63 -5.94
N MET A 68 16.29 5.39 -7.02
CA MET A 68 14.93 4.83 -6.96
C MET A 68 14.90 3.49 -6.20
N LYS A 69 15.78 2.53 -6.52
CA LYS A 69 15.80 1.21 -5.84
C LYS A 69 16.10 1.34 -4.35
N ILE A 70 16.94 2.29 -3.94
CA ILE A 70 17.24 2.57 -2.53
C ILE A 70 15.97 3.07 -1.82
N ILE A 71 15.26 4.03 -2.42
CA ILE A 71 14.01 4.56 -1.88
C ILE A 71 12.94 3.46 -1.80
N LEU A 72 12.76 2.64 -2.85
CA LEU A 72 11.82 1.50 -2.82
C LEU A 72 12.15 0.49 -1.71
N LYS A 73 13.43 0.21 -1.47
CA LYS A 73 13.86 -0.66 -0.37
C LYS A 73 13.56 -0.02 1.00
N TRP A 74 13.75 1.29 1.12
CA TRP A 74 13.37 2.05 2.32
C TRP A 74 11.85 2.03 2.55
N MET A 75 11.05 2.31 1.52
CA MET A 75 9.58 2.29 1.55
C MET A 75 9.02 0.91 1.94
N ARG A 76 9.70 -0.17 1.53
CA ARG A 76 9.36 -1.54 1.95
C ARG A 76 9.57 -1.74 3.45
N GLY A 77 10.64 -1.19 4.01
CA GLY A 77 10.90 -1.21 5.46
C GLY A 77 9.84 -0.45 6.27
N GLN A 78 9.33 0.65 5.71
CA GLN A 78 8.23 1.46 6.28
C GLN A 78 6.83 0.92 5.96
N ASN A 79 6.72 -0.17 5.20
CA ASN A 79 5.44 -0.78 4.80
C ASN A 79 4.53 0.16 3.97
N HIS A 80 5.11 1.07 3.18
CA HIS A 80 4.38 1.84 2.15
C HIS A 80 4.11 1.02 0.89
N ILE A 81 5.01 0.08 0.58
CA ILE A 81 4.97 -0.75 -0.63
C ILE A 81 5.25 -2.21 -0.27
N LYS A 82 4.57 -3.14 -0.95
CA LYS A 82 4.81 -4.59 -0.91
C LYS A 82 5.40 -5.05 -2.23
N LEU A 83 6.26 -6.06 -2.14
CA LEU A 83 6.81 -6.76 -3.31
C LEU A 83 6.02 -8.06 -3.48
N ILE A 84 5.40 -8.23 -4.64
CA ILE A 84 4.72 -9.44 -5.08
C ILE A 84 5.58 -10.13 -6.12
N CYS A 85 5.64 -11.46 -6.06
CA CYS A 85 6.25 -12.29 -7.09
C CYS A 85 5.12 -12.89 -7.93
N ASN A 86 5.05 -12.53 -9.20
CA ASN A 86 4.20 -13.15 -10.20
C ASN A 86 5.00 -14.22 -10.94
N HIS A 87 4.48 -15.44 -11.04
CA HIS A 87 5.13 -16.55 -11.75
C HIS A 87 4.42 -16.71 -13.09
N ILE A 88 5.09 -16.36 -14.19
CA ILE A 88 4.54 -16.51 -15.54
C ILE A 88 4.96 -17.88 -16.08
N GLY A 89 4.33 -18.94 -15.60
CA GLY A 89 4.64 -20.31 -16.01
C GLY A 89 4.82 -21.27 -14.83
N ASP A 90 5.65 -22.31 -15.00
CA ASP A 90 5.89 -23.28 -13.94
C ASP A 90 6.61 -22.62 -12.75
N ARG A 91 6.05 -22.78 -11.55
CA ARG A 91 6.59 -22.21 -10.31
C ARG A 91 8.00 -22.74 -9.98
N ARG A 92 8.42 -23.86 -10.57
CA ARG A 92 9.78 -24.41 -10.43
C ARG A 92 10.83 -23.69 -11.27
N SER A 93 10.46 -23.04 -12.37
CA SER A 93 11.39 -22.32 -13.23
C SER A 93 11.94 -21.06 -12.54
N PRO A 94 13.27 -20.87 -12.46
CA PRO A 94 13.87 -19.65 -11.92
C PRO A 94 13.72 -18.44 -12.85
N THR A 95 13.56 -18.66 -14.16
CA THR A 95 13.59 -17.60 -15.19
C THR A 95 12.27 -16.86 -15.35
N ASP A 96 11.15 -17.45 -14.93
CA ASP A 96 9.82 -16.93 -15.25
C ASP A 96 9.17 -16.19 -14.06
N LYS A 97 9.98 -15.47 -13.28
CA LYS A 97 9.55 -14.75 -12.08
C LYS A 97 9.59 -13.25 -12.31
N GLU A 98 8.42 -12.63 -12.29
CA GLU A 98 8.27 -11.19 -12.33
C GLU A 98 8.03 -10.62 -10.94
N PHE A 99 8.75 -9.55 -10.61
CA PHE A 99 8.57 -8.86 -9.33
C PHE A 99 7.80 -7.56 -9.55
N LEU A 100 6.64 -7.46 -8.89
CA LEU A 100 5.71 -6.34 -8.98
C LEU A 100 5.68 -5.60 -7.65
N TYR A 101 5.72 -4.27 -7.70
CA TYR A 101 5.57 -3.41 -6.54
C TYR A 101 4.12 -2.94 -6.43
N THR A 102 3.51 -3.14 -5.27
CA THR A 102 2.14 -2.72 -4.96
C THR A 102 2.11 -1.78 -3.77
N TYR A 103 1.24 -0.77 -3.81
CA TYR A 103 1.07 0.12 -2.67
C TYR A 103 0.31 -0.58 -1.54
N VAL A 104 0.63 -0.21 -0.30
CA VAL A 104 -0.07 -0.70 0.88
C VAL A 104 -0.89 0.44 1.45
N VAL A 105 -2.20 0.23 1.60
CA VAL A 105 -3.03 1.15 2.39
C VAL A 105 -2.66 0.96 3.87
N PRO A 106 -2.19 1.99 4.57
CA PRO A 106 -1.91 1.92 6.00
C PRO A 106 -3.21 1.63 6.76
N LYS A 107 -3.08 1.01 7.94
CA LYS A 107 -4.24 0.57 8.73
C LYS A 107 -5.14 1.75 9.15
N SER A 108 -4.54 2.91 9.44
CA SER A 108 -5.27 4.15 9.77
C SER A 108 -6.18 4.61 8.64
N GLU A 109 -5.68 4.60 7.40
CA GLU A 109 -6.45 5.00 6.22
C GLU A 109 -7.56 4.00 5.90
N ARG A 110 -7.33 2.69 6.12
CA ARG A 110 -8.39 1.68 6.00
C ARG A 110 -9.52 1.87 7.01
N GLN A 111 -9.19 2.31 8.22
CA GLN A 111 -10.20 2.57 9.26
C GLN A 111 -11.03 3.81 8.91
N ALA A 112 -10.43 4.86 8.35
CA ALA A 112 -11.15 6.03 7.86
C ALA A 112 -12.09 5.72 6.67
N MET A 113 -11.65 4.86 5.75
CA MET A 113 -12.50 4.39 4.63
C MET A 113 -13.66 3.49 5.10
N ALA A 114 -13.47 2.74 6.19
CA ALA A 114 -14.55 1.94 6.77
C ALA A 114 -15.59 2.81 7.49
N MET A 115 -15.16 3.82 8.26
CA MET A 115 -16.05 4.72 9.00
C MET A 115 -16.95 5.59 8.11
N THR A 116 -16.50 5.91 6.88
CA THR A 116 -17.32 6.69 5.92
C THR A 116 -18.40 5.85 5.25
N THR A 117 -18.29 4.52 5.26
CA THR A 117 -19.29 3.63 4.64
C THR A 117 -20.48 3.36 5.57
N GLU A 118 -20.29 3.45 6.89
CA GLU A 118 -21.34 3.17 7.87
C GLU A 118 -22.35 4.33 8.05
N ASP A 119 -22.00 5.56 7.63
CA ASP A 119 -22.85 6.74 7.81
C ASP A 119 -23.77 7.04 6.60
N GLN A 120 -23.50 6.45 5.43
CA GLN A 120 -24.30 6.67 4.21
C GLN A 120 -25.51 5.73 4.11
N GLY A 121 -25.46 4.55 4.73
CA GLY A 121 -26.59 3.60 4.70
C GLY A 121 -27.83 4.02 5.49
N LEU A 122 -27.75 5.06 6.33
CA LEU A 122 -28.89 5.56 7.12
C LEU A 122 -29.45 6.90 6.62
N LYS A 123 -28.74 7.61 5.72
CA LYS A 123 -29.22 8.90 5.17
C LYS A 123 -30.06 8.73 3.90
N ASP A 124 -29.95 7.59 3.22
CA ASP A 124 -30.73 7.30 2.01
C ASP A 124 -32.19 6.86 2.32
N ILE A 125 -32.48 6.45 3.56
CA ILE A 125 -33.85 6.09 3.97
C ILE A 125 -34.69 7.29 4.42
N ASP A 126 -34.08 8.35 4.95
CA ASP A 126 -34.80 9.56 5.40
C ASP A 126 -35.07 10.55 4.24
N ALA A 127 -34.33 10.44 3.13
CA ALA A 127 -34.54 11.27 1.94
C ALA A 127 -35.76 10.85 1.10
N LEU A 128 -36.35 9.68 1.34
CA LEU A 128 -37.54 9.18 0.60
C LEU A 128 -38.87 9.42 1.33
N ALA A 129 -38.86 9.99 2.55
CA ALA A 129 -40.06 10.20 3.37
C ALA A 129 -40.57 11.67 3.38
N GLY A 130 -39.98 12.55 2.57
CA GLY A 130 -40.11 14.01 2.73
C GLY A 130 -40.65 14.78 1.52
N GLU A 131 -41.56 14.24 0.72
CA GLU A 131 -42.34 15.04 -0.25
C GLU A 131 -43.85 14.74 -0.14
N THR A 132 -44.46 15.20 0.96
CA THR A 132 -45.90 15.52 0.96
C THR A 132 -46.02 17.03 1.05
N GLN A 133 -46.15 17.68 -0.11
CA GLN A 133 -46.56 19.08 -0.20
C GLN A 133 -48.03 19.22 0.22
N PRO A 134 -48.39 20.14 1.14
CA PRO A 134 -49.75 20.65 1.24
C PRO A 134 -49.82 21.97 0.46
N SER A 135 -50.51 22.00 -0.68
CA SER A 135 -50.99 23.27 -1.22
C SER A 135 -52.39 23.12 -1.82
N VAL A 136 -53.28 23.87 -1.18
CA VAL A 136 -54.67 24.19 -1.50
C VAL A 136 -54.76 24.84 -2.88
N GLN A 137 -55.65 24.35 -3.75
CA GLN A 137 -56.34 25.18 -4.74
C GLN A 137 -57.79 24.72 -4.90
N ASP A 138 -58.68 25.53 -4.33
CA ASP A 138 -59.96 26.02 -4.87
C ASP A 138 -60.43 25.43 -6.21
N GLN A 139 -61.65 24.89 -6.24
CA GLN A 139 -62.62 25.10 -7.34
C GLN A 139 -64.02 24.54 -7.01
N LYS A 140 -64.92 25.40 -6.55
CA LYS A 140 -66.24 25.73 -7.15
C LYS A 140 -67.24 26.25 -6.12
#